data_AF-A0A2R6BY37-F1
#
_entry.id   AF-A0A2R6BY37-F1
#
_cell.length_a   1.000
_cell.length_b   1.000
_cell.length_c   1.000
_cell.angle_alpha   90.00
_cell.angle_beta   90.00
_cell.angle_gamma   90.00
#
_symmetry.space_group_name_H-M   'P 1'
#
loop_
_entity.id
_entity.type
_entity.pdbx_description
1 polymer ?
#
loop_
_entity_poly.entity_id
_entity_poly.type
_entity_poly.pdbx_seq_one_letter_code
_entity_poly.pdbx_strand_id
1 'polypeptide(L)'
;MSGGAEMVSGRHVMVELYGCCYKTLSDLELIKQILIDIATRLGSRILSEHFVKLDPGISGVLVIGESHISIHTWPEKSYASIDIYTCNKSSDLDEALLFVKKRFNPIQQCALLVERGLPEGFRVTEMKWGESHIEKSEMAQHVRE
;
A
#
# COMPACT_ATOMS: atom_id res chain seq x y z
N MET A 1 -30.75 20.07 13.05
CA MET A 1 -29.38 19.91 12.54
C MET A 1 -29.17 18.42 12.35
N SER A 2 -29.29 17.92 11.13
CA SER A 2 -29.07 16.51 10.81
C SER A 2 -27.61 16.17 11.07
N GLY A 3 -27.36 15.32 12.07
CA GLY A 3 -26.04 14.72 12.28
C GLY A 3 -25.70 13.87 11.07
N GLY A 4 -24.93 14.44 10.14
CA GLY A 4 -24.30 13.66 9.08
C GLY A 4 -23.31 12.74 9.76
N ALA A 5 -23.58 11.43 9.74
CA ALA A 5 -22.61 10.45 10.20
C ALA A 5 -21.31 10.70 9.43
N GLU A 6 -20.21 10.92 10.16
CA GLU A 6 -18.90 11.08 9.56
C GLU A 6 -18.57 9.79 8.82
N MET A 7 -18.62 9.84 7.48
CA MET A 7 -18.43 8.64 6.67
C MET A 7 -16.98 8.17 6.78
N VAL A 8 -16.81 6.90 7.14
CA VAL A 8 -15.52 6.21 7.07
C VAL A 8 -15.03 6.31 5.63
N SER A 9 -13.85 6.87 5.42
CA SER A 9 -13.30 7.08 4.08
C SER A 9 -11.83 6.71 4.11
N GLY A 10 -11.55 5.44 3.82
CA GLY A 10 -10.20 4.90 3.74
C GLY A 10 -9.73 4.79 2.28
N ARG A 11 -8.42 4.88 2.07
CA ARG A 11 -7.76 4.66 0.78
C ARG A 11 -6.87 3.44 0.90
N HIS A 12 -7.21 2.37 0.18
CA HIS A 12 -6.47 1.10 0.19
C HIS A 12 -5.80 0.92 -1.16
N VAL A 13 -4.47 1.02 -1.18
CA VAL A 13 -3.67 0.75 -2.38
C VAL A 13 -3.08 -0.65 -2.28
N MET A 14 -3.38 -1.51 -3.24
CA MET A 14 -2.72 -2.80 -3.46
C MET A 14 -1.64 -2.59 -4.51
N VAL A 15 -0.40 -2.93 -4.20
CA VAL A 15 0.77 -2.71 -5.04
C VAL A 15 1.43 -4.04 -5.37
N GLU A 16 1.66 -4.25 -6.66
CA GLU A 16 2.33 -5.43 -7.20
C GLU A 16 3.70 -5.01 -7.74
N LEU A 17 4.77 -5.67 -7.30
CA LEU A 17 6.14 -5.35 -7.66
C LEU A 17 6.84 -6.58 -8.24
N TYR A 18 7.32 -6.49 -9.48
CA TYR A 18 7.99 -7.57 -10.20
C TYR A 18 9.42 -7.19 -10.59
N GLY A 19 10.32 -8.17 -10.59
CA GLY A 19 11.73 -7.98 -10.93
C GLY A 19 12.54 -7.29 -9.82
N CYS A 20 12.11 -7.37 -8.57
CA CYS A 20 12.84 -6.80 -7.44
C CYS A 20 14.10 -7.61 -7.10
N CYS A 21 15.08 -6.94 -6.48
CA CYS A 21 16.34 -7.57 -6.06
C CYS A 21 16.12 -8.61 -4.95
N TYR A 22 16.64 -9.82 -5.15
CA TYR A 22 16.58 -10.92 -4.15
C TYR A 22 17.05 -10.48 -2.76
N LYS A 23 18.16 -9.73 -2.68
CA LYS A 23 18.73 -9.26 -1.40
C LYS A 23 17.76 -8.33 -0.67
N THR A 24 17.07 -7.45 -1.40
CA THR A 24 16.05 -6.57 -0.82
C THR A 24 14.88 -7.38 -0.26
N LEU A 25 14.40 -8.36 -1.04
CA LEU A 25 13.21 -9.15 -0.71
C LEU A 25 13.41 -10.15 0.44
N SER A 26 14.67 -10.50 0.76
CA SER A 26 15.03 -11.50 1.79
C SER A 26 15.61 -10.89 3.07
N ASP A 27 15.72 -9.56 3.14
CA ASP A 27 16.26 -8.81 4.27
C ASP A 27 15.12 -8.33 5.19
N LEU A 28 14.97 -9.01 6.33
CA LEU A 28 13.90 -8.75 7.30
C LEU A 28 13.95 -7.33 7.87
N GLU A 29 15.14 -6.86 8.25
CA GLU A 29 15.30 -5.55 8.87
C GLU A 29 15.07 -4.44 7.85
N LEU A 30 15.54 -4.63 6.62
CA LEU A 30 15.27 -3.69 5.53
C LEU A 30 13.77 -3.60 5.22
N ILE A 31 13.07 -4.74 5.09
CA ILE A 31 11.63 -4.76 4.84
C ILE A 31 10.86 -4.08 5.97
N LYS A 32 11.22 -4.38 7.22
CA LYS A 32 10.66 -3.71 8.40
C LYS A 32 10.82 -2.19 8.32
N GLN A 33 12.04 -1.72 8.05
CA GLN A 33 12.33 -0.29 7.93
C GLN A 33 11.52 0.36 6.80
N ILE A 34 11.39 -0.31 5.65
CA ILE A 34 10.59 0.21 4.53
C ILE A 34 9.13 0.43 4.95
N LEU A 35 8.51 -0.51 5.65
CA LEU A 35 7.12 -0.36 6.10
C LEU A 35 6.97 0.77 7.12
N ILE A 36 7.93 0.93 8.04
CA ILE A 36 7.94 2.04 9.02
C ILE A 36 8.08 3.39 8.30
N ASP A 37 8.93 3.47 7.29
CA ASP A 37 9.11 4.68 6.48
C ASP A 37 7.84 5.04 5.70
N ILE A 38 7.12 4.04 5.16
CA ILE A 38 5.81 4.24 4.52
C ILE A 38 4.82 4.81 5.54
N ALA A 39 4.69 4.21 6.72
CA ALA A 39 3.79 4.71 7.77
C ALA A 39 4.11 6.16 8.16
N THR A 40 5.40 6.48 8.29
CA THR A 40 5.88 7.82 8.62
C THR A 40 5.50 8.83 7.55
N ARG A 41 5.68 8.49 6.27
CA ARG A 41 5.29 9.31 5.10
C ARG A 41 3.80 9.58 5.05
N LEU A 42 3.01 8.60 5.44
CA LEU A 42 1.56 8.73 5.54
C LEU A 42 1.10 9.50 6.78
N GLY A 43 2.02 9.98 7.62
CA GLY A 43 1.71 10.64 8.89
C GLY A 43 0.91 9.73 9.84
N SER A 44 1.08 8.42 9.72
CA SER A 44 0.27 7.42 10.42
C SER A 44 0.98 6.97 11.70
N ARG A 45 0.22 6.91 12.81
CA ARG A 45 0.73 6.38 14.08
C ARG A 45 0.81 4.86 14.01
N ILE A 46 2.00 4.30 14.23
CA ILE A 46 2.21 2.85 14.35
C ILE A 46 1.70 2.38 15.72
N LEU A 47 0.87 1.35 15.74
CA LEU A 47 0.29 0.74 16.95
C LEU A 47 1.02 -0.55 17.33
N SER A 48 1.32 -1.38 16.33
CA SER A 48 2.03 -2.64 16.51
C SER A 48 2.65 -3.09 15.19
N GLU A 49 3.66 -3.95 15.31
CA GLU A 49 4.38 -4.55 14.20
C GLU A 49 4.46 -6.07 14.37
N HIS A 50 4.31 -6.80 13.27
CA HIS A 50 4.54 -8.24 13.26
C HIS A 50 5.19 -8.65 11.95
N PHE A 51 6.35 -9.30 12.05
CA PHE A 51 7.12 -9.76 10.90
C PHE A 51 7.59 -11.20 11.12
N VAL A 52 7.49 -12.01 10.08
CA VAL A 52 7.89 -13.41 10.06
C VAL A 52 8.78 -13.65 8.85
N LYS A 53 9.98 -14.18 9.09
CA LYS A 53 10.86 -14.69 8.03
C LYS A 53 10.41 -16.10 7.66
N LEU A 54 10.14 -16.31 6.38
CA LEU A 54 9.59 -17.55 5.80
C LEU A 54 10.62 -18.32 4.94
N ASP A 55 11.87 -17.85 4.91
CA ASP A 55 13.03 -18.39 4.18
C ASP A 55 12.78 -18.84 2.72
N PRO A 56 13.15 -18.04 1.70
CA PRO A 56 13.83 -16.75 1.81
C PRO A 56 12.87 -15.56 2.02
N GLY A 57 11.56 -15.78 1.89
CA GLY A 57 10.55 -14.72 1.92
C GLY A 57 10.27 -14.13 3.29
N ILE A 58 9.46 -13.06 3.30
CA ILE A 58 9.06 -12.32 4.49
C ILE A 58 7.57 -12.03 4.39
N SER A 59 6.84 -12.21 5.48
CA SER A 59 5.50 -11.64 5.67
C SER A 59 5.54 -10.63 6.80
N GLY A 60 4.97 -9.45 6.58
CA GLY A 60 5.00 -8.36 7.54
C GLY A 60 3.70 -7.57 7.56
N VAL A 61 3.31 -7.10 8.73
CA VAL A 61 2.18 -6.18 8.91
C VAL A 61 2.50 -5.13 9.96
N LEU A 62 2.24 -3.87 9.63
CA LEU A 62 2.13 -2.76 10.56
C LEU A 62 0.67 -2.42 10.76
N VAL A 63 0.21 -2.51 12.00
CA VAL A 63 -1.09 -1.94 12.39
C VAL A 63 -0.87 -0.47 12.67
N ILE A 64 -1.59 0.39 11.97
CA ILE A 64 -1.55 1.84 12.12
C ILE A 64 -2.92 2.35 12.57
N GLY A 65 -3.03 3.62 12.97
CA GLY A 65 -4.30 4.23 13.39
C GLY A 65 -5.42 3.97 12.38
N GLU A 66 -6.36 3.09 12.74
CA GLU A 66 -7.58 2.72 11.99
C GLU A 66 -7.36 2.00 10.65
N SER A 67 -6.16 1.45 10.39
CA SER A 67 -5.86 0.71 9.15
C SER A 67 -4.58 -0.15 9.26
N HIS A 68 -3.90 -0.47 8.16
CA HIS A 68 -2.68 -1.29 8.15
C HIS A 68 -1.79 -1.06 6.93
N ILE A 69 -0.54 -1.47 7.03
CA ILE A 69 0.36 -1.67 5.89
C ILE A 69 0.88 -3.11 5.97
N SER A 70 0.73 -3.92 4.92
CA SER A 70 1.26 -5.29 4.89
C SER A 70 2.12 -5.55 3.67
N ILE A 71 3.00 -6.53 3.78
CA ILE A 71 3.88 -6.98 2.71
C ILE A 71 4.06 -8.49 2.75
N HIS A 72 4.12 -9.08 1.55
CA HIS A 72 4.60 -10.43 1.36
C HIS A 72 5.67 -10.43 0.26
N THR A 73 6.78 -11.12 0.49
CA THR A 73 7.88 -11.21 -0.47
C THR A 73 8.15 -12.65 -0.89
N TRP A 74 8.47 -12.82 -2.18
CA TRP A 74 8.91 -14.08 -2.80
C TRP A 74 10.23 -13.82 -3.55
N PRO A 75 11.38 -13.81 -2.84
CA PRO A 75 12.69 -13.54 -3.44
C PRO A 75 13.02 -14.44 -4.63
N GLU A 76 12.63 -15.71 -4.58
CA GLU A 76 12.82 -16.70 -5.64
C GLU A 76 12.02 -16.41 -6.91
N LYS A 77 11.01 -15.53 -6.81
CA LYS A 77 10.19 -15.05 -7.93
C LYS A 77 10.46 -13.58 -8.27
N SER A 78 11.43 -12.94 -7.59
CA SER A 78 11.69 -11.51 -7.70
C SER A 78 10.43 -10.66 -7.51
N TYR A 79 9.54 -11.06 -6.60
CA TYR A 79 8.20 -10.49 -6.46
C TYR A 79 7.88 -10.06 -5.03
N ALA A 80 7.12 -8.97 -4.89
CA ALA A 80 6.50 -8.55 -3.64
C ALA A 80 5.10 -7.98 -3.88
N SER A 81 4.20 -8.26 -2.94
CA SER A 81 2.88 -7.63 -2.84
C SER A 81 2.84 -6.73 -1.60
N ILE A 82 2.30 -5.53 -1.74
CA ILE A 82 2.19 -4.56 -0.63
C ILE A 82 0.76 -4.02 -0.58
N ASP A 83 0.15 -4.04 0.60
CA ASP A 83 -1.09 -3.33 0.89
C ASP A 83 -0.77 -2.09 1.72
N ILE A 84 -1.24 -0.93 1.25
CA ILE A 84 -1.17 0.33 1.96
C ILE A 84 -2.61 0.80 2.18
N TYR A 85 -3.15 0.56 3.37
CA TYR A 85 -4.47 1.04 3.75
C TYR A 85 -4.34 2.19 4.75
N THR A 86 -4.91 3.36 4.44
CA THR A 86 -4.88 4.53 5.33
C THR A 86 -6.21 5.27 5.35
N CYS A 87 -6.61 5.72 6.54
CA CYS A 87 -7.76 6.61 6.75
C CYS A 87 -7.34 8.09 6.84
N ASN A 88 -6.03 8.39 6.79
CA ASN A 88 -5.55 9.77 6.79
C ASN A 88 -5.78 10.40 5.40
N LYS A 89 -6.78 11.27 5.27
CA LYS A 89 -7.11 11.96 4.00
C LYS A 89 -6.01 12.94 3.54
N SER A 90 -5.22 13.47 4.47
CA SER A 90 -4.13 14.40 4.18
C SER A 90 -2.84 13.70 3.75
N SER A 91 -2.77 12.36 3.80
CA SER A 91 -1.56 11.66 3.39
C SER A 91 -1.32 11.74 1.88
N ASP A 92 -0.08 12.00 1.51
CA ASP A 92 0.37 11.94 0.12
C ASP A 92 0.65 10.48 -0.25
N LEU A 93 -0.35 9.83 -0.86
CA LEU A 93 -0.20 8.45 -1.34
C LEU A 93 0.79 8.37 -2.50
N ASP A 94 0.88 9.40 -3.34
CA ASP A 94 1.73 9.34 -4.52
C ASP A 94 3.20 9.40 -4.09
N GLU A 95 3.55 10.20 -3.08
CA GLU A 95 4.89 10.21 -2.47
C GLU A 95 5.24 8.86 -1.84
N ALA A 96 4.31 8.26 -1.08
CA ALA A 96 4.54 6.94 -0.46
C ALA A 96 4.78 5.84 -1.52
N LEU A 97 4.04 5.86 -2.63
CA LEU A 97 4.21 4.89 -3.72
C LEU A 97 5.50 5.14 -4.53
N LEU A 98 5.88 6.39 -4.77
CA LEU A 98 7.18 6.72 -5.37
C LEU A 98 8.35 6.28 -4.47
N PHE A 99 8.19 6.39 -3.14
CA PHE A 99 9.13 5.83 -2.19
C PHE A 99 9.23 4.30 -2.32
N VAL A 100 8.09 3.59 -2.37
CA VAL A 100 8.06 2.13 -2.62
C VAL A 100 8.81 1.78 -3.91
N LYS A 101 8.52 2.48 -5.01
CA LYS A 101 9.23 2.30 -6.30
C LYS A 101 10.74 2.37 -6.13
N LYS A 102 11.20 3.42 -5.45
CA LYS A 102 12.63 3.68 -5.24
C LYS A 102 13.30 2.62 -4.37
N ARG A 103 12.62 2.12 -3.32
CA ARG A 103 13.20 1.15 -2.39
C ARG A 103 13.28 -0.25 -2.97
N PHE A 104 12.27 -0.67 -3.71
CA PHE A 104 12.22 -2.01 -4.31
C PHE A 104 12.85 -2.08 -5.70
N ASN A 105 12.95 -0.94 -6.40
CA ASN A 105 13.46 -0.81 -7.76
C ASN A 105 12.97 -1.95 -8.69
N PRO A 106 11.64 -2.14 -8.82
CA PRO A 106 11.08 -3.19 -9.65
C PRO A 106 11.36 -2.93 -11.13
N ILE A 107 11.35 -3.99 -11.94
CA ILE A 107 11.33 -3.90 -13.40
C ILE A 107 9.91 -3.53 -13.87
N GLN A 108 8.88 -4.06 -13.21
CA GLN A 108 7.49 -3.79 -13.51
C GLN A 108 6.69 -3.65 -12.22
N GLN A 109 5.70 -2.76 -12.25
CA GLN A 109 4.81 -2.54 -11.13
C GLN A 109 3.43 -2.12 -11.60
N CYS A 110 2.40 -2.46 -10.82
CA CYS A 110 1.06 -1.90 -10.96
C CYS A 110 0.45 -1.69 -9.58
N ALA A 111 -0.53 -0.80 -9.51
CA ALA A 111 -1.28 -0.62 -8.28
C ALA A 111 -2.76 -0.37 -8.56
N LEU A 112 -3.60 -0.78 -7.62
CA LEU A 112 -5.03 -0.51 -7.60
C LEU A 112 -5.35 0.25 -6.31
N LEU A 113 -6.00 1.40 -6.44
CA LEU A 113 -6.58 2.13 -5.33
C LEU A 113 -8.05 1.78 -5.20
N VAL A 114 -8.46 1.36 -4.00
CA VAL A 114 -9.84 1.19 -3.61
C VAL A 114 -10.19 2.21 -2.53
N GLU A 115 -11.21 3.02 -2.78
CA GLU A 115 -11.81 3.86 -1.73
C GLU A 115 -12.80 3.01 -0.91
N ARG A 116 -12.57 2.96 0.40
CA ARG A 116 -13.28 2.10 1.36
C ARG A 116 -14.20 2.93 2.24
N GLY A 117 -15.35 2.37 2.60
CA GLY A 117 -16.32 2.99 3.51
C GLY A 117 -17.37 3.88 2.85
N LEU A 118 -17.47 3.83 1.51
CA LEU A 118 -18.53 4.52 0.77
C LEU A 118 -19.87 3.76 0.91
N PRO A 119 -20.98 4.43 1.28
CA PRO A 119 -22.29 3.77 1.39
C PRO A 119 -22.79 3.17 0.08
N GLU A 120 -22.40 3.75 -1.05
CA GLU A 120 -22.86 3.35 -2.39
C GLU A 120 -22.02 2.23 -3.02
N GLY A 121 -20.95 1.77 -2.34
CA GLY A 121 -20.13 0.64 -2.80
C GLY A 121 -18.62 0.90 -2.67
N PHE A 122 -17.87 0.56 -3.72
CA PHE A 122 -16.43 0.82 -3.82
C PHE A 122 -16.13 1.65 -5.06
N ARG A 123 -15.19 2.60 -4.94
CA ARG A 123 -14.55 3.22 -6.11
C ARG A 123 -13.19 2.56 -6.31
N VAL A 124 -12.92 2.15 -7.55
CA VAL A 124 -11.66 1.49 -7.92
C VAL A 124 -10.96 2.29 -9.01
N THR A 125 -9.70 2.62 -8.74
CA THR A 125 -8.81 3.39 -9.63
C THR A 125 -7.56 2.59 -9.92
N GLU A 126 -7.29 2.34 -11.20
CA GLU A 126 -5.99 1.81 -11.63
C GLU A 126 -4.94 2.92 -11.56
N MET A 127 -3.77 2.58 -11.04
CA MET A 127 -2.63 3.48 -10.89
C MET A 127 -1.48 2.98 -11.75
N LYS A 128 -1.13 3.74 -12.79
CA LYS A 128 -0.01 3.48 -13.68
C LYS A 128 1.17 4.36 -13.30
N TRP A 129 2.32 3.73 -13.09
CA TRP A 129 3.48 4.43 -12.53
C TRP A 129 4.37 4.90 -13.69
N GLY A 130 4.41 6.22 -13.90
CA GLY A 130 5.43 6.87 -14.73
C GLY A 130 6.79 6.87 -14.05
N GLU A 131 7.80 7.51 -14.64
CA GLU A 131 9.14 7.59 -14.04
C GLU A 131 9.13 8.33 -12.70
N SER A 132 8.47 9.49 -12.65
CA SER A 132 8.41 10.41 -11.51
C SER A 132 6.99 10.79 -11.07
N HIS A 133 5.95 10.26 -11.74
CA HIS A 133 4.56 10.57 -11.48
C HIS A 133 3.69 9.30 -11.52
N ILE A 134 2.46 9.39 -11.00
CA ILE A 134 1.48 8.30 -11.06
C ILE A 134 0.25 8.79 -11.82
N GLU A 135 -0.08 8.11 -12.90
CA GLU A 135 -1.30 8.31 -13.68
C GLU A 135 -2.43 7.48 -13.10
N LYS A 136 -3.63 8.04 -13.06
CA LYS A 136 -4.81 7.44 -12.43
C LYS A 136 -5.91 7.28 -13.47
N SER A 137 -6.45 6.07 -13.62
CA SER A 137 -7.60 5.78 -14.47
C SER A 137 -8.69 5.06 -13.68
N GLU A 138 -9.86 5.69 -13.55
CA GLU A 138 -11.01 5.09 -12.86
C GLU A 138 -11.55 3.91 -13.70
N MET A 139 -11.65 2.72 -13.09
CA MET A 139 -12.00 1.50 -13.83
C MET A 139 -13.49 1.16 -13.78
N ALA A 140 -14.18 1.42 -12.67
CA ALA A 140 -15.64 1.27 -12.54
C ALA A 140 -16.15 1.81 -11.19
N GLN A 141 -17.37 2.36 -11.19
CA GLN A 141 -18.21 2.46 -10.00
C GLN A 141 -19.18 1.28 -10.03
N HIS A 142 -19.09 0.35 -9.07
CA HIS A 142 -20.21 -0.58 -8.83
C HIS A 142 -21.20 0.14 -7.92
N VAL A 143 -22.05 0.98 -8.52
CA VAL A 143 -23.24 1.50 -7.86
C VAL A 143 -24.23 0.34 -7.79
N ARG A 144 -24.63 -0.07 -6.59
CA ARG A 144 -25.81 -0.94 -6.46
C ARG A 144 -27.03 -0.11 -6.89
N GLU A 145 -27.72 -0.54 -7.94
CA GLU A 145 -29.08 -0.06 -8.28
C GLU A 145 -30.05 -0.35 -7.12
#